data_AF-A0A2P9FFJ4-F1
#
_entry.id   AF-A0A2P9FFJ4-F1
#
_cell.length_a   1.000
_cell.length_b   1.000
_cell.length_c   1.000
_cell.angle_alpha   90.00
_cell.angle_beta   90.00
_cell.angle_gamma   90.00
#
_symmetry.space_group_name_H-M   'P 1'
#
loop_
_entity.id
_entity.type
_entity.pdbx_description
1 polymer ?
#
loop_
_entity_poly.entity_id
_entity_poly.type
_entity_poly.pdbx_seq_one_letter_code
_entity_poly.pdbx_strand_id
1 'polypeptide(L)'
;MCRRVEGEPGPPPVPVPGCAACAELAARRDEARARYDGSAETDANVLLRHHQRRDHGGAARTRRVFRYVPYVLAQDQTAEPEYEARCVSGDEKECGAGSGVRSGPADVEEWLRGHTQETGHRRYRRTFGDYAVFEAQEDGPREGTTP
;
A
#
# COMPACT_ATOMS: atom_id res chain seq x y z
N MET A 1 -2.65 -6.15 11.71
CA MET A 1 -3.69 -6.68 10.79
C MET A 1 -4.74 -5.59 10.61
N CYS A 2 -4.59 -4.73 9.61
CA CYS A 2 -5.52 -3.61 9.41
C CYS A 2 -6.63 -4.07 8.47
N ARG A 3 -7.80 -4.45 9.02
CA ARG A 3 -8.99 -4.72 8.20
C ARG A 3 -9.90 -3.49 8.27
N ARG A 4 -9.93 -2.71 7.20
CA ARG A 4 -11.03 -1.77 6.97
C ARG A 4 -12.27 -2.59 6.60
N VAL A 5 -13.42 -2.29 7.21
CA VAL A 5 -14.72 -2.78 6.75
C VAL A 5 -15.08 -1.97 5.51
N GLU A 6 -14.65 -2.43 4.34
CA GLU A 6 -15.11 -1.86 3.06
C GLU A 6 -16.39 -2.60 2.67
N GLY A 7 -17.55 -1.94 2.79
CA GLY A 7 -18.82 -2.55 2.37
C GLY A 7 -20.09 -1.90 2.89
N GLU A 8 -20.05 -1.02 3.88
CA GLU A 8 -21.27 -0.34 4.33
C GLU A 8 -21.71 0.72 3.31
N PRO A 9 -22.92 0.60 2.72
CA PRO A 9 -23.41 1.63 1.83
C PRO A 9 -23.54 2.93 2.62
N GLY A 10 -22.95 4.01 2.10
CA GLY A 10 -23.07 5.34 2.70
C GLY A 10 -24.53 5.78 2.84
N PRO A 11 -24.80 6.84 3.63
CA PRO A 11 -26.14 7.25 3.98
C PRO A 11 -27.04 7.40 2.75
N PRO A 12 -28.32 7.00 2.84
CA PRO A 12 -29.23 7.00 1.70
C PRO A 12 -29.39 8.42 1.11
N PRO A 13 -29.56 8.55 -0.21
CA PRO A 13 -29.77 9.84 -0.86
C PRO A 13 -31.08 10.51 -0.38
N VAL A 14 -31.00 11.82 -0.15
CA VAL A 14 -32.14 12.67 0.24
C VAL A 14 -32.71 13.36 -1.01
N PRO A 15 -34.03 13.33 -1.26
CA PRO A 15 -34.63 13.99 -2.42
C PRO A 15 -34.43 15.51 -2.39
N VAL A 16 -34.19 16.12 -3.55
CA VAL A 16 -34.09 17.59 -3.66
C VAL A 16 -35.49 18.20 -3.54
N PRO A 17 -35.73 19.16 -2.62
CA PRO A 17 -37.02 19.81 -2.48
C PRO A 17 -37.48 20.44 -3.80
N GLY A 18 -38.76 20.22 -4.16
CA GLY A 18 -39.36 20.77 -5.38
C GLY A 18 -39.12 19.95 -6.65
N CYS A 19 -38.33 18.87 -6.62
CA CYS A 19 -38.21 17.94 -7.73
C CYS A 19 -39.18 16.76 -7.59
N ALA A 20 -40.17 16.67 -8.49
CA ALA A 20 -41.17 15.61 -8.50
C ALA A 20 -40.53 14.21 -8.64
N ALA A 21 -39.59 14.04 -9.59
CA ALA A 21 -38.92 12.76 -9.81
C ALA A 21 -38.11 12.29 -8.59
N CYS A 22 -37.49 13.21 -7.85
CA CYS A 22 -36.83 12.89 -6.57
C CYS A 22 -37.84 12.39 -5.53
N ALA A 23 -39.00 13.04 -5.41
CA ALA A 23 -40.04 12.67 -4.45
C ALA A 23 -40.65 11.29 -4.78
N GLU A 24 -40.88 10.99 -6.06
CA GLU A 24 -41.38 9.69 -6.49
C GLU A 24 -40.42 8.54 -6.16
N LEU A 25 -39.11 8.73 -6.38
CA LEU A 25 -38.10 7.73 -6.05
C LEU A 25 -37.95 7.53 -4.54
N ALA A 26 -38.10 8.60 -3.74
CA ALA A 26 -38.13 8.50 -2.28
C ALA A 26 -39.36 7.68 -1.81
N ALA A 27 -40.55 7.96 -2.36
CA ALA A 27 -41.75 7.21 -2.04
C ALA A 27 -41.63 5.72 -2.40
N ARG A 28 -41.04 5.38 -3.56
CA ARG A 28 -40.76 3.98 -3.94
C ARG A 28 -39.83 3.27 -2.95
N ARG A 29 -38.81 3.98 -2.44
CA ARG A 29 -37.92 3.45 -1.41
C ARG A 29 -38.67 3.19 -0.09
N ASP A 30 -39.48 4.14 0.36
CA ASP A 30 -40.23 4.01 1.61
C ASP A 30 -41.24 2.85 1.54
N GLU A 31 -41.86 2.66 0.38
CA GLU A 31 -42.73 1.51 0.09
C GLU A 31 -41.95 0.18 0.10
N ALA A 32 -40.81 0.12 -0.56
CA ALA A 32 -39.95 -1.07 -0.55
C ALA A 32 -39.53 -1.46 0.88
N ARG A 33 -39.17 -0.46 1.69
CA ARG A 33 -38.84 -0.66 3.11
C ARG A 33 -40.03 -1.20 3.90
N ALA A 34 -41.23 -0.67 3.67
CA ALA A 34 -42.45 -1.15 4.33
C ALA A 34 -42.79 -2.61 3.98
N ARG A 35 -42.40 -3.06 2.78
CA ARG A 35 -42.51 -4.47 2.35
C ARG A 35 -41.31 -5.34 2.71
N TYR A 36 -40.27 -4.78 3.34
CA TYR A 36 -38.99 -5.45 3.62
C TYR A 36 -38.28 -5.97 2.34
N ASP A 37 -38.44 -5.28 1.22
CA ASP A 37 -37.77 -5.59 -0.05
C ASP A 37 -36.47 -4.79 -0.17
N GLY A 38 -35.37 -5.38 0.31
CA GLY A 38 -34.05 -4.74 0.29
C GLY A 38 -33.47 -4.49 -1.11
N SER A 39 -33.90 -5.27 -2.11
CA SER A 39 -33.46 -5.07 -3.50
C SER A 39 -34.11 -3.82 -4.07
N ALA A 40 -35.43 -3.71 -3.93
CA ALA A 40 -36.17 -2.53 -4.40
C ALA A 40 -35.76 -1.25 -3.65
N GLU A 41 -35.45 -1.34 -2.35
CA GLU A 41 -34.92 -0.21 -1.58
C GLU A 41 -33.56 0.26 -2.14
N THR A 42 -32.66 -0.69 -2.43
CA THR A 42 -31.34 -0.41 -3.00
C THR A 42 -31.45 0.20 -4.39
N ASP A 43 -32.30 -0.36 -5.25
CA ASP A 43 -32.52 0.15 -6.60
C ASP A 43 -33.07 1.58 -6.60
N ALA A 44 -34.04 1.88 -5.72
CA ALA A 44 -34.57 3.23 -5.56
C ALA A 44 -33.48 4.22 -5.12
N ASN A 45 -32.57 3.81 -4.22
CA ASN A 45 -31.42 4.62 -3.82
C ASN A 45 -30.44 4.84 -5.00
N VAL A 46 -30.15 3.81 -5.80
CA VAL A 46 -29.27 3.91 -6.98
C VAL A 46 -29.86 4.87 -8.01
N LEU A 47 -31.16 4.73 -8.31
CA LEU A 47 -31.88 5.59 -9.26
C LEU A 47 -31.92 7.05 -8.79
N LEU A 48 -32.16 7.29 -7.50
CA LEU A 48 -32.18 8.65 -6.94
C LEU A 48 -30.80 9.32 -7.04
N ARG A 49 -29.71 8.60 -6.74
CA ARG A 49 -28.35 9.12 -6.92
C ARG A 49 -28.04 9.42 -8.39
N HIS A 50 -28.51 8.60 -9.31
CA HIS A 50 -28.28 8.78 -10.74
C HIS A 50 -29.03 10.02 -11.29
N HIS A 51 -30.30 10.18 -10.94
CA HIS A 51 -31.08 11.36 -11.30
C HIS A 51 -30.47 12.65 -10.74
N GLN A 52 -30.08 12.67 -9.46
CA GLN A 52 -29.43 13.83 -8.85
C GLN A 52 -28.13 14.23 -9.55
N ARG A 53 -27.32 13.26 -9.99
CA ARG A 53 -26.09 13.54 -10.75
C ARG A 53 -26.37 14.16 -12.12
N ARG A 54 -27.44 13.73 -12.79
CA ARG A 54 -27.80 14.18 -14.14
C ARG A 54 -28.51 15.53 -14.14
N ASP A 55 -29.44 15.72 -13.21
CA ASP A 55 -30.42 16.82 -13.26
C ASP A 55 -30.21 17.89 -12.18
N HIS A 56 -29.45 17.58 -11.11
CA HIS A 56 -29.23 18.49 -9.98
C HIS A 56 -27.74 18.79 -9.70
N GLY A 57 -26.84 18.32 -10.57
CA GLY A 57 -25.40 18.52 -10.40
C GLY A 57 -24.89 17.99 -9.05
N GLY A 58 -25.51 16.90 -8.56
CA GLY A 58 -25.39 16.40 -7.19
C GLY A 58 -23.96 16.51 -6.68
N ALA A 59 -23.76 17.37 -5.67
CA ALA A 59 -22.50 17.80 -5.08
C ALA A 59 -21.30 17.31 -5.90
N ALA A 60 -21.01 17.99 -7.00
CA ALA A 60 -19.92 17.66 -7.91
C ALA A 60 -18.70 17.30 -7.07
N ARG A 61 -18.45 16.00 -6.89
CA ARG A 61 -17.24 15.53 -6.24
C ARG A 61 -16.16 15.98 -7.19
N THR A 62 -15.47 17.07 -6.86
CA THR A 62 -14.31 17.56 -7.59
C THR A 62 -13.48 16.33 -7.91
N ARG A 63 -13.38 15.97 -9.20
CA ARG A 63 -12.72 14.73 -9.60
C ARG A 63 -11.29 14.82 -9.10
N ARG A 64 -10.98 14.14 -8.00
CA ARG A 64 -9.62 14.13 -7.45
C ARG A 64 -8.74 13.47 -8.49
N VAL A 65 -7.81 14.24 -9.04
CA VAL A 65 -6.81 13.73 -9.97
C VAL A 65 -5.66 13.22 -9.13
N PHE A 66 -5.51 11.90 -9.08
CA PHE A 66 -4.29 11.28 -8.60
C PHE A 66 -3.31 11.26 -9.76
N ARG A 67 -2.30 12.14 -9.74
CA ARG A 67 -1.23 12.13 -10.73
C ARG A 67 -0.16 11.14 -10.26
N TYR A 68 0.21 10.23 -11.14
CA TYR A 68 1.39 9.37 -10.92
C TYR A 68 2.65 10.25 -10.86
N VAL A 69 3.41 10.12 -9.79
CA VAL A 69 4.75 10.71 -9.65
C VAL A 69 5.73 9.54 -9.72
N PRO A 70 6.56 9.44 -10.78
CA PRO A 70 7.57 8.41 -10.85
C PRO A 70 8.55 8.58 -9.69
N TYR A 71 8.87 7.48 -9.04
CA TYR A 71 9.88 7.41 -7.98
C TYR A 71 10.91 6.36 -8.34
N VAL A 72 12.13 6.57 -7.84
CA VAL A 72 13.22 5.60 -7.88
C VAL A 72 13.54 5.17 -6.45
N LEU A 73 13.87 3.90 -6.27
CA LEU A 73 14.38 3.38 -5.01
C LEU A 73 15.90 3.52 -5.04
N ALA A 74 16.45 4.40 -4.18
CA ALA A 74 17.88 4.65 -4.07
C ALA A 74 18.40 4.24 -2.68
N GLN A 75 19.69 3.92 -2.58
CA GLN A 75 20.33 3.66 -1.29
C GLN A 75 20.44 4.98 -0.50
N ASP A 76 20.06 4.91 0.77
CA ASP A 76 20.26 5.99 1.74
C ASP A 76 21.74 6.09 2.11
N GLN A 77 22.40 7.16 1.63
CA GLN A 77 23.82 7.39 1.89
C GLN A 77 24.10 7.94 3.31
N THR A 78 23.05 8.25 4.08
CA THR A 78 23.15 8.77 5.44
C THR A 78 23.11 7.67 6.50
N ALA A 79 22.64 6.47 6.13
CA ALA A 79 22.59 5.31 6.98
C ALA A 79 23.71 4.30 6.65
N GLU A 80 24.42 3.86 7.68
CA GLU A 80 25.48 2.85 7.52
C GLU A 80 24.87 1.47 7.20
N PRO A 81 25.38 0.74 6.20
CA PRO A 81 24.94 -0.62 5.92
C PRO A 81 25.29 -1.59 7.05
N GLU A 82 24.44 -2.60 7.22
CA GLU A 82 24.57 -3.62 8.25
C GLU A 82 24.99 -4.96 7.63
N TYR A 83 26.08 -5.52 8.14
CA TYR A 83 26.61 -6.81 7.75
C TYR A 83 26.59 -7.78 8.93
N GLU A 84 26.06 -8.99 8.73
CA GLU A 84 26.09 -10.05 9.73
C GLU A 84 26.42 -11.39 9.07
N ALA A 85 27.15 -12.26 9.76
CA ALA A 85 27.26 -13.67 9.41
C ALA A 85 26.81 -14.57 10.56
N ARG A 86 26.26 -15.73 10.21
CA ARG A 86 25.94 -16.82 11.13
C ARG A 86 26.55 -18.13 10.62
N CYS A 87 27.23 -18.84 11.51
CA CYS A 87 27.70 -20.19 11.26
C CYS A 87 26.51 -21.14 11.19
N VAL A 88 26.33 -21.75 10.02
CA VAL A 88 25.30 -22.76 9.76
C VAL A 88 25.92 -24.14 9.59
N SER A 89 27.18 -24.30 10.00
CA SER A 89 27.86 -25.59 10.06
C SER A 89 27.40 -26.39 11.27
N GLY A 90 27.48 -27.72 11.18
CA GLY A 90 27.11 -28.66 12.23
C GLY A 90 26.37 -29.85 11.62
N ASP A 91 26.69 -31.06 12.08
CA ASP A 91 26.16 -32.31 11.51
C ASP A 91 24.73 -32.62 12.00
N GLU A 92 24.41 -32.31 13.27
CA GLU A 92 23.09 -32.55 13.87
C GLU A 92 22.31 -31.27 14.21
N LYS A 93 23.02 -30.22 14.65
CA LYS A 93 22.45 -28.88 14.91
C LYS A 93 23.39 -27.83 14.33
N GLU A 94 22.81 -26.77 13.78
CA GLU A 94 23.61 -25.61 13.39
C GLU A 94 24.36 -25.05 14.61
N CYS A 95 25.64 -24.78 14.44
CA CYS A 95 26.50 -24.15 15.43
C CYS A 95 25.88 -22.82 15.90
N GLY A 96 25.32 -22.06 14.96
CA GLY A 96 24.53 -20.86 15.25
C GLY A 96 25.35 -19.66 15.72
N ALA A 97 26.67 -19.80 15.89
CA ALA A 97 27.56 -18.69 16.26
C ALA A 97 27.43 -17.55 15.25
N GLY A 98 27.27 -16.32 15.73
CA GLY A 98 27.09 -15.14 14.88
C GLY A 98 28.21 -14.12 15.06
N SER A 99 28.52 -13.38 13.99
CA SER A 99 29.45 -12.25 14.04
C SER A 99 28.87 -11.05 14.80
N GLY A 100 27.53 -11.01 14.96
CA GLY A 100 26.78 -9.79 15.26
C GLY A 100 26.76 -8.82 14.07
N VAL A 101 26.05 -7.71 14.22
CA VAL A 101 26.01 -6.62 13.23
C VAL A 101 27.36 -5.91 13.17
N ARG A 102 27.87 -5.70 11.96
CA ARG A 102 29.12 -5.03 11.63
C ARG A 102 28.88 -3.97 10.57
N SER A 103 29.65 -2.88 10.63
CA SER A 103 29.56 -1.77 9.66
C SER A 103 30.25 -2.07 8.33
N GLY A 104 31.04 -3.16 8.25
CA GLY A 104 31.81 -3.49 7.06
C GLY A 104 31.90 -4.99 6.77
N PRO A 105 32.09 -5.37 5.50
CA PRO A 105 32.28 -6.76 5.13
C PRO A 105 33.59 -7.34 5.68
N ALA A 106 34.63 -6.53 5.84
CA ALA A 106 35.95 -6.95 6.32
C ALA A 106 35.89 -7.48 7.76
N ASP A 107 35.14 -6.84 8.65
CA ASP A 107 34.95 -7.29 10.03
C ASP A 107 34.23 -8.66 10.10
N VAL A 108 33.27 -8.87 9.20
CA VAL A 108 32.59 -10.17 9.07
C VAL A 108 33.57 -11.23 8.56
N GLU A 109 34.42 -10.90 7.60
CA GLU A 109 35.44 -11.81 7.06
C GLU A 109 36.51 -12.19 8.09
N GLU A 110 36.93 -11.24 8.93
CA GLU A 110 37.82 -11.49 10.05
C GLU A 110 37.19 -12.51 11.02
N TRP A 111 35.92 -12.29 11.40
CA TRP A 111 35.20 -13.22 12.27
C TRP A 111 35.08 -14.62 11.63
N LEU A 112 34.76 -14.70 10.33
CA LEU A 112 34.67 -15.97 9.60
C LEU A 112 36.01 -16.73 9.62
N ARG A 113 37.13 -16.02 9.45
CA ARG A 113 38.46 -16.61 9.50
C ARG A 113 38.80 -17.11 10.90
N GLY A 114 38.51 -16.32 11.93
CA GLY A 114 38.67 -16.73 13.34
C GLY A 114 37.89 -18.00 13.63
N HIS A 115 36.57 -17.96 13.38
CA HIS A 115 35.69 -19.09 13.67
C HIS A 115 36.09 -20.37 12.91
N THR A 116 36.48 -20.24 11.64
CA THR A 116 36.96 -21.39 10.84
C THR A 116 38.21 -22.01 11.45
N GLN A 117 39.17 -21.21 11.91
CA GLN A 117 40.40 -21.71 12.52
C GLN A 117 40.15 -22.38 13.87
N GLU A 118 39.21 -21.87 14.66
CA GLU A 118 38.90 -22.39 15.99
C GLU A 118 38.06 -23.67 15.95
N THR A 119 37.10 -23.74 15.03
CA THR A 119 36.07 -24.81 15.02
C THR A 119 36.20 -25.78 13.84
N GLY A 120 36.94 -25.42 12.81
CA GLY A 120 36.99 -26.16 11.54
C GLY A 120 35.71 -26.05 10.70
N HIS A 121 34.72 -25.26 11.13
CA HIS A 121 33.49 -25.03 10.39
C HIS A 121 33.73 -24.23 9.10
N ARG A 122 33.00 -24.56 8.03
CA ARG A 122 33.23 -23.99 6.68
C ARG A 122 31.96 -23.51 5.97
N ARG A 123 30.79 -23.65 6.60
CA ARG A 123 29.49 -23.19 6.08
C ARG A 123 28.94 -22.04 6.92
N TYR A 124 28.62 -20.95 6.24
CA TYR A 124 28.18 -19.69 6.85
C TYR A 124 27.06 -19.06 6.01
N ARG A 125 26.06 -18.48 6.67
CA ARG A 125 25.05 -17.60 6.08
C ARG A 125 25.47 -16.16 6.32
N ARG A 126 25.49 -15.33 5.27
CA ARG A 126 25.70 -13.88 5.38
C ARG A 126 24.38 -13.15 5.16
N THR A 127 24.15 -12.09 5.93
CA THR A 127 23.04 -11.15 5.78
C THR A 127 23.64 -9.78 5.55
N PHE A 128 23.12 -9.08 4.55
CA PHE A 128 23.46 -7.70 4.22
C PHE A 128 22.15 -6.91 4.19
N GLY A 129 22.10 -5.79 4.89
CA GLY A 129 20.99 -4.86 4.88
C GLY A 129 21.50 -3.45 4.64
N ASP A 130 21.01 -2.80 3.60
CA ASP A 130 21.14 -1.36 3.42
C ASP A 130 19.78 -0.69 3.55
N TYR A 131 19.83 0.61 3.77
CA TYR A 131 18.66 1.45 3.90
C TYR A 131 18.34 2.07 2.54
N ALA A 132 17.07 2.13 2.19
CA ALA A 132 16.63 2.66 0.91
C ALA A 132 15.61 3.79 1.10
N VAL A 133 15.74 4.83 0.28
CA VAL A 133 14.84 5.97 0.18
C VAL A 133 14.13 5.97 -1.16
N PHE A 134 12.88 6.43 -1.16
CA PHE A 134 12.16 6.74 -2.39
C PHE A 134 12.42 8.19 -2.75
N GLU A 135 13.15 8.38 -3.84
CA GLU A 135 13.40 9.70 -4.40
C GLU A 135 12.41 9.93 -5.54
N ALA A 136 11.82 11.13 -5.60
CA ALA A 136 11.06 11.51 -6.77
C ALA A 136 12.02 11.54 -7.96
N GLN A 137 11.68 10.84 -9.05
CA GLN A 137 12.48 10.93 -10.27
C GLN A 137 12.33 12.36 -10.80
N GLU A 138 13.39 13.15 -10.70
CA GLU A 138 13.41 14.47 -11.31
C GLU A 138 13.10 14.31 -12.81
N ASP A 139 12.14 15.09 -13.31
CA ASP A 139 11.81 15.14 -14.74
C ASP A 139 13.05 15.69 -15.45
N GLY A 140 13.93 14.78 -15.89
CA GLY A 140 15.08 15.11 -16.71
C GLY A 140 14.62 15.97 -17.89
N PRO A 141 15.48 16.84 -18.44
CA PRO A 141 15.08 17.77 -19.47
C PRO A 141 14.36 16.99 -20.57
N ARG A 142 13.12 17.38 -20.87
CA ARG A 142 12.42 16.91 -22.06
C ARG A 142 13.26 17.38 -23.24
N GLU A 143 14.18 16.54 -23.71
CA GLU A 143 15.02 16.89 -24.86
C GLU A 143 14.09 17.27 -25.99
N GLY A 144 14.23 18.54 -26.40
CA GLY A 144 13.31 19.23 -27.27
C GLY A 144 13.13 18.46 -28.56
N THR A 145 11.92 17.94 -28.77
CA THR A 145 11.40 17.85 -30.13
C THR A 145 11.28 19.27 -30.65
N THR A 146 12.00 19.59 -31.74
CA THR A 146 11.58 20.46 -32.87
C THR A 146 12.79 20.93 -33.70
N PRO A 147 12.68 21.16 -35.03
CA PRO A 147 11.66 20.73 -36.01
C PRO A 147 12.16 19.66 -37.00
#